data_AF-A0A918NH43-F1
#
_entry.id   AF-A0A918NH43-F1
#
_cell.length_a   1.000
_cell.length_b   1.000
_cell.length_c   1.000
_cell.angle_alpha   90.00
_cell.angle_beta   90.00
_cell.angle_gamma   90.00
#
_symmetry.space_group_name_H-M   'P 1'
#
loop_
_entity.id
_entity.type
_entity.pdbx_description
1 polymer ?
#
loop_
_entity_poly.entity_id
_entity_poly.type
_entity_poly.pdbx_seq_one_letter_code
_entity_poly.pdbx_strand_id
1 'polypeptide(L)'
;MRKRISKKNEVSFIETSDLNTVFSIRKRPDGHFQFYIETLNFEEEEDVLYWSQDTLPRPSLFGSVDDAKAEIYAQFSHLMNPN
;
A
#
# COMPACT_ATOMS: atom_id res chain seq x y z
N MET A 1 12.70 1.26 12.65
CA MET A 1 12.40 2.69 12.82
C MET A 1 11.27 3.04 11.85
N ARG A 2 10.09 3.41 12.36
CA ARG A 2 8.90 3.71 11.52
C ARG A 2 9.12 5.06 10.82
N LYS A 3 8.95 5.13 9.49
CA LYS A 3 9.14 6.37 8.70
C LYS A 3 7.79 6.88 8.22
N ARG A 4 7.42 8.10 8.63
CA ARG A 4 6.23 8.79 8.10
C ARG A 4 6.51 9.23 6.66
N ILE A 5 5.69 8.77 5.70
CA ILE A 5 5.77 9.16 4.29
C ILE A 5 4.53 9.98 3.95
N SER A 6 4.72 11.16 3.37
CA SER A 6 3.62 12.04 2.96
C SER A 6 2.68 11.38 1.95
N LYS A 7 1.36 11.50 2.18
CA LYS A 7 0.29 11.08 1.24
C LYS A 7 0.06 12.08 0.10
N LYS A 8 0.85 13.16 -0.01
CA LYS A 8 0.65 14.23 -1.02
C LYS A 8 0.62 13.75 -2.47
N ASN A 9 1.26 12.63 -2.77
CA ASN A 9 1.32 12.04 -4.11
C ASN A 9 0.47 10.77 -4.23
N GLU A 10 -0.43 10.50 -3.29
CA GLU A 10 -1.39 9.41 -3.42
C GLU A 10 -2.31 9.67 -4.60
N VAL A 11 -2.50 8.63 -5.41
CA VAL A 11 -3.34 8.68 -6.61
C VAL A 11 -4.46 7.64 -6.57
N SER A 12 -4.37 6.64 -5.69
CA SER A 12 -5.41 5.65 -5.44
C SER A 12 -5.14 4.97 -4.10
N PHE A 13 -6.18 4.43 -3.48
CA PHE A 13 -6.05 3.51 -2.36
C PHE A 13 -6.98 2.31 -2.53
N ILE A 14 -6.74 1.23 -1.77
CA ILE A 14 -7.60 0.04 -1.66
C ILE A 14 -7.73 -0.30 -0.18
N GLU A 15 -8.96 -0.38 0.32
CA GLU A 15 -9.23 -0.86 1.68
C GLU A 15 -9.46 -2.37 1.67
N THR A 16 -8.92 -3.08 2.66
CA THR A 16 -9.19 -4.50 2.87
C THR A 16 -10.60 -4.73 3.37
N SER A 17 -11.10 -5.95 3.21
CA SER A 17 -12.49 -6.29 3.58
C SER A 17 -12.76 -6.15 5.08
N ASP A 18 -11.73 -6.31 5.90
CA ASP A 18 -11.78 -6.14 7.36
C ASP A 18 -11.57 -4.69 7.83
N LEU A 19 -11.35 -3.76 6.89
CA LEU A 19 -11.08 -2.32 7.13
C LEU A 19 -9.88 -2.04 8.05
N ASN A 20 -9.05 -3.04 8.34
CA ASN A 20 -7.88 -2.86 9.19
C ASN A 20 -6.65 -2.42 8.39
N THR A 21 -6.65 -2.60 7.06
CA THR A 21 -5.52 -2.28 6.20
C THR A 21 -5.96 -1.48 4.98
N VAL A 22 -5.18 -0.46 4.65
CA VAL A 22 -5.31 0.33 3.43
C VAL A 22 -4.01 0.22 2.64
N PHE A 23 -4.13 -0.12 1.36
CA PHE A 23 -3.03 -0.05 0.42
C PHE A 23 -3.09 1.29 -0.31
N SER A 24 -2.15 2.18 -0.04
CA SER A 24 -2.00 3.48 -0.72
C SER A 24 -1.09 3.34 -1.94
N ILE A 25 -1.52 3.80 -3.11
CA ILE A 25 -0.71 3.84 -4.33
C ILE A 25 -0.32 5.30 -4.58
N ARG A 26 0.99 5.56 -4.67
CA ARG A 26 1.53 6.90 -4.82
C ARG A 26 2.43 7.03 -6.03
N LYS A 27 2.39 8.20 -6.66
CA LYS A 27 3.27 8.56 -7.77
C LYS A 27 4.61 9.07 -7.24
N ARG A 28 5.69 8.49 -7.75
CA ARG A 28 7.07 8.86 -7.42
C ARG A 28 7.56 10.01 -8.33
N PRO A 29 8.63 10.73 -7.92
CA PRO A 29 9.23 11.77 -8.76
C PRO A 29 9.79 11.24 -10.09
N ASP A 30 10.16 9.96 -10.15
CA ASP A 30 10.64 9.25 -11.34
C ASP A 30 9.50 8.85 -12.32
N GLY A 31 8.26 9.25 -12.02
CA GLY A 31 7.07 8.97 -12.83
C GLY A 31 6.43 7.61 -12.60
N HIS A 32 7.09 6.70 -11.87
CA HIS A 32 6.55 5.37 -11.54
C HIS A 32 5.56 5.42 -10.37
N PHE A 33 4.87 4.31 -10.17
CA PHE A 33 3.92 4.11 -9.10
C PHE A 33 4.47 3.11 -8.09
N GLN A 34 4.15 3.31 -6.83
CA GLN A 34 4.52 2.43 -5.75
C GLN A 34 3.36 2.31 -4.78
N PHE A 35 3.05 1.09 -4.34
CA PHE A 35 2.10 0.88 -3.27
C PHE A 35 2.77 0.86 -1.89
N TYR A 36 1.99 1.22 -0.89
CA TYR A 36 2.34 1.27 0.53
C TYR A 36 1.22 0.58 1.30
N ILE A 37 1.57 -0.25 2.27
CA ILE A 37 0.61 -0.88 3.17
C ILE A 37 0.49 0.02 4.41
N GLU A 38 -0.72 0.38 4.75
CA GLU A 38 -1.07 1.22 5.90
C GLU A 38 -2.04 0.43 6.77
N THR A 39 -1.80 0.36 8.08
CA THR A 39 -2.74 -0.27 9.00
C THR A 39 -3.56 0.83 9.66
N LEU A 40 -4.88 0.71 9.64
CA LEU A 40 -5.79 1.58 10.38
C LEU A 40 -5.90 1.05 11.81
N ASN A 41 -5.10 1.61 12.72
CA ASN A 41 -5.35 1.45 14.15
C ASN A 41 -6.31 2.57 14.59
N PHE A 42 -7.53 2.21 14.96
CA PHE A 42 -8.40 3.08 15.77
C PHE A 42 -8.01 2.85 17.24
N GLU A 43 -7.75 3.81 18.13
CA GLU A 43 -8.17 5.21 18.27
C GLU A 43 -6.92 6.09 18.55
N GLU A 44 -6.78 7.25 17.89
CA GLU A 44 -5.73 8.28 18.08
C GLU A 44 -4.26 8.02 17.64
N GLU A 45 -3.89 6.88 17.05
CA GLU A 45 -2.57 6.72 16.42
C GLU A 45 -2.61 5.94 15.09
N GLU A 46 -2.38 6.62 13.95
CA GLU A 46 -2.11 5.97 12.66
C GLU A 46 -0.77 5.23 12.71
N ASP A 47 -0.82 3.92 13.00
CA ASP A 47 0.36 3.08 13.03
C ASP A 47 0.67 2.55 11.61
N VAL A 48 1.32 3.40 10.80
CA VAL A 48 1.76 3.02 9.44
C VAL A 48 2.87 1.97 9.53
N LEU A 49 2.51 0.71 9.38
CA LEU A 49 3.44 -0.41 9.28
C LEU A 49 4.06 -0.46 7.87
N TYR A 50 5.27 0.08 7.76
CA TYR A 50 6.08 -0.03 6.55
C TYR A 50 6.52 -1.48 6.35
N TRP A 51 5.96 -2.16 5.36
CA TRP A 51 6.66 -3.25 4.69
C TRP A 51 7.63 -2.59 3.71
N SER A 52 8.91 -2.56 4.08
CA SER A 52 9.92 -1.99 3.18
C SER A 52 9.96 -2.78 1.89
N GLN A 53 10.32 -2.10 0.80
CA GLN A 53 10.64 -2.75 -0.47
C GLN A 53 11.64 -3.91 -0.29
N ASP A 54 12.42 -3.92 0.79
CA ASP A 54 13.41 -4.96 1.10
C ASP A 54 12.79 -6.26 1.65
N THR A 55 11.52 -6.24 2.05
CA THR A 55 10.79 -7.42 2.55
C THR A 55 9.85 -8.06 1.52
N LEU A 56 9.55 -7.35 0.44
CA LEU A 56 8.77 -7.89 -0.66
C LEU A 56 9.72 -8.58 -1.67
N PRO A 57 9.36 -9.76 -2.20
CA PRO A 57 10.22 -10.51 -3.11
C PRO A 57 10.48 -9.79 -4.44
N ARG A 58 9.77 -8.70 -4.72
CA ARG A 58 9.93 -7.86 -5.91
C ARG A 58 9.81 -6.39 -5.54
N PRO A 59 10.58 -5.50 -6.20
CA PRO A 59 10.42 -4.07 -6.00
C PRO A 59 9.02 -3.62 -6.43
N SER A 60 8.28 -2.99 -5.51
CA SER A 60 6.96 -2.40 -5.77
C SER A 60 7.05 -1.12 -6.60
N LEU A 61 7.55 -1.23 -7.83
CA LEU A 61 7.74 -0.15 -8.79
C LEU A 61 6.99 -0.51 -10.07
N PHE A 62 5.98 0.29 -10.40
CA PHE A 62 5.02 -0.02 -11.45
C PHE A 62 4.94 1.11 -12.48
N GLY A 63 4.68 0.75 -13.74
CA GLY A 63 4.48 1.70 -14.83
C GLY A 63 3.10 2.38 -14.78
N SER A 64 2.12 1.76 -14.12
CA SER A 64 0.77 2.28 -13.99
C SER A 64 0.17 2.00 -12.61
N VAL A 65 -0.94 2.69 -12.30
CA VAL A 65 -1.76 2.41 -11.11
C VAL A 65 -2.38 1.01 -11.21
N ASP A 66 -2.81 0.59 -12.39
CA ASP A 66 -3.47 -0.71 -12.57
C ASP A 66 -2.51 -1.88 -12.36
N ASP A 67 -1.26 -1.75 -12.80
CA ASP A 67 -0.21 -2.74 -12.49
C ASP A 67 0.04 -2.85 -10.99
N ALA A 68 0.07 -1.71 -10.29
CA ALA A 68 0.20 -1.69 -8.84
C ALA A 68 -0.99 -2.37 -8.14
N LYS A 69 -2.22 -2.12 -8.61
CA LYS A 69 -3.42 -2.78 -8.09
C LYS A 69 -3.40 -4.27 -8.35
N ALA A 70 -3.05 -4.69 -9.57
CA ALA A 70 -2.97 -6.10 -9.94
C ALA A 70 -1.97 -6.84 -9.04
N GLU A 71 -0.81 -6.24 -8.76
CA GLU A 71 0.18 -6.83 -7.83
C GLU A 71 -0.37 -6.91 -6.40
N ILE A 72 -1.05 -5.86 -5.91
CA ILE A 72 -1.70 -5.90 -4.58
C ILE A 72 -2.70 -7.06 -4.51
N TYR A 73 -3.59 -7.20 -5.48
CA TYR A 73 -4.57 -8.29 -5.49
C TYR A 73 -3.90 -9.66 -5.61
N ALA A 74 -2.82 -9.78 -6.38
CA ALA A 74 -2.09 -11.04 -6.53
C ALA A 74 -1.40 -11.47 -5.23
N GLN A 75 -0.77 -10.54 -4.51
CA GLN A 75 -0.03 -10.82 -3.28
C GLN A 75 -0.93 -10.91 -2.03
N PHE A 76 -1.97 -10.08 -1.97
CA PHE A 76 -2.79 -9.88 -0.77
C PHE A 76 -4.26 -10.28 -0.97
N SER A 77 -4.54 -11.20 -1.90
CA SER A 77 -5.90 -11.71 -2.16
C SER A 77 -6.64 -12.17 -0.90
N HIS A 78 -5.91 -12.75 0.06
CA HIS A 78 -6.42 -13.20 1.35
C HIS A 78 -6.93 -12.08 2.27
N LEU A 79 -6.49 -10.83 2.06
CA LEU A 79 -6.99 -9.65 2.79
C LEU A 79 -8.14 -8.94 2.05
N MET A 80 -8.28 -9.21 0.75
CA MET A 80 -9.28 -8.52 -0.10
C MET A 80 -10.62 -9.23 -0.13
N ASN A 81 -10.65 -10.53 0.12
CA ASN A 81 -11.86 -11.33 0.14
C ASN A 81 -12.13 -11.83 1.56
N PRO A 82 -13.26 -11.46 2.18
CA PRO A 82 -13.68 -12.12 3.41
C PRO A 82 -14.03 -13.58 3.08
N ASN A 83 -13.46 -14.54 3.81
CA ASN A 83 -13.87 -15.95 3.73
C ASN A 83 -15.34 -16.13 4.11
#